data_AF-A0A423VFA5-F1
#
_entry.id   AF-A0A423VFA5-F1
#
_cell.length_a   1.000
_cell.length_b   1.000
_cell.length_c   1.000
_cell.angle_alpha   90.00
_cell.angle_beta   90.00
_cell.angle_gamma   90.00
#
_symmetry.space_group_name_H-M   'P 1'
#
loop_
_entity.id
_entity.type
_entity.pdbx_description
1 polymer ?
#
loop_
_entity_poly.entity_id
_entity_poly.type
_entity_poly.pdbx_seq_one_letter_code
_entity_poly.pdbx_strand_id
1 'polypeptide(L)'
;MRSLRITISPCSATEMQQRTRQQRRFQDIESNLKANASSNFGTFRSLQPRRIVSDPIANILSYLGPRNPWPQPITKDDELWLLDNTAFVTTSNAKDGSGLQVWSAEFTAAVFSQHSSCIVGDSVLYIAARVGLADDDKVKKTIEQRLRPFLMNIQPGKQVLALYGGDTQLKLSPGGRDGISTDVKAIPAAPAGIITPTTALVPKETTGLLQSRTFFAEQQGWVVISDIDDTIKVTQTSDPIGILRSTFVSEPKPIPGMPELYNFIQSEISSASPFFYLSASPYNLYPFLRSFRDAHYPHGQLMLRDASLMSLPGLLHSLTVGTQDYKVDRMNKIHKWLPTNKAICIGDSTQCDPEAYGDIYREHPDWIRAIFIRKVTDIAALGIDEKNEPKRFQYAFRGVPAHMWRVFEDPAELYDIIREVVAAG
;
A
#
# COMPACT_ATOMS: atom_id res chain seq x y z
N MET A 1 -41.69 31.06 16.79
CA MET A 1 -40.22 31.10 16.66
C MET A 1 -39.67 29.68 16.65
N ARG A 2 -39.54 29.05 15.46
CA ARG A 2 -38.84 27.76 15.33
C ARG A 2 -37.38 28.08 14.97
N SER A 3 -36.49 27.86 15.91
CA SER A 3 -35.04 27.95 15.72
C SER A 3 -34.62 26.94 14.66
N LEU A 4 -34.21 27.43 13.49
CA LEU A 4 -33.46 26.66 12.49
C LEU A 4 -32.13 26.25 13.13
N ARG A 5 -32.07 25.03 13.67
CA ARG A 5 -30.78 24.38 13.92
C ARG A 5 -30.18 24.08 12.56
N ILE A 6 -29.21 24.89 12.17
CA ILE A 6 -28.28 24.56 11.09
C ILE A 6 -27.48 23.37 11.61
N THR A 7 -27.91 22.16 11.26
CA THR A 7 -27.11 20.96 11.43
C THR A 7 -25.97 21.08 10.43
N ILE A 8 -24.83 21.61 10.88
CA ILE A 8 -23.58 21.55 10.12
C ILE A 8 -23.28 20.06 9.98
N SER A 9 -23.49 19.49 8.79
CA SER A 9 -23.03 18.14 8.49
C SER A 9 -21.53 18.08 8.79
N PRO A 10 -21.04 17.10 9.57
CA PRO A 10 -19.63 16.96 9.80
C PRO A 10 -18.94 16.84 8.44
N CYS A 11 -17.86 17.59 8.29
CA CYS A 11 -17.11 17.63 7.04
C CYS A 11 -16.61 16.23 6.71
N SER A 12 -16.87 15.76 5.49
CA SER A 12 -16.42 14.44 5.04
C SER A 12 -14.88 14.38 5.03
N ALA A 13 -14.29 13.21 5.26
CA ALA A 13 -12.83 13.05 5.23
C ALA A 13 -12.21 13.53 3.91
N THR A 14 -12.90 13.31 2.80
CA THR A 14 -12.54 13.83 1.48
C THR A 14 -12.47 15.36 1.45
N GLU A 15 -13.45 16.07 2.02
CA GLU A 15 -13.43 17.53 2.08
C GLU A 15 -12.31 18.05 3.00
N MET A 16 -12.07 17.40 4.14
CA MET A 16 -10.96 17.73 5.05
C MET A 16 -9.60 17.57 4.35
N GLN A 17 -9.45 16.49 3.58
CA GLN A 17 -8.27 16.22 2.78
C GLN A 17 -8.10 17.26 1.65
N GLN A 18 -9.18 17.64 0.96
CA GLN A 18 -9.17 18.71 -0.05
C GLN A 18 -8.78 20.07 0.54
N ARG A 19 -9.31 20.42 1.72
CA ARG A 19 -8.92 21.66 2.42
C ARG A 19 -7.45 21.64 2.83
N THR A 20 -6.97 20.53 3.37
CA THR A 20 -5.53 20.36 3.68
C THR A 20 -4.69 20.59 2.42
N ARG A 21 -5.08 19.97 1.30
CA ARG A 21 -4.40 20.15 0.00
C ARG A 21 -4.37 21.59 -0.47
N GLN A 22 -5.48 22.32 -0.32
CA GLN A 22 -5.58 23.73 -0.67
C GLN A 22 -4.71 24.61 0.23
N GLN A 23 -4.82 24.46 1.54
CA GLN A 23 -4.08 25.26 2.53
C GLN A 23 -2.57 25.06 2.43
N ARG A 24 -2.12 23.82 2.14
CA ARG A 24 -0.70 23.47 1.99
C ARG A 24 -0.19 23.58 0.56
N ARG A 25 -1.01 24.08 -0.37
CA ARG A 25 -0.65 24.33 -1.77
C ARG A 25 -0.06 23.10 -2.48
N PHE A 26 -0.68 21.94 -2.28
CA PHE A 26 -0.24 20.69 -2.92
C PHE A 26 -0.17 20.82 -4.45
N GLN A 27 -1.16 21.48 -5.05
CA GLN A 27 -1.23 21.69 -6.50
C GLN A 27 -0.04 22.47 -7.06
N ASP A 28 0.45 23.48 -6.33
CA ASP A 28 1.63 24.25 -6.74
C ASP A 28 2.86 23.35 -6.76
N ILE A 29 3.07 22.54 -5.72
CA ILE A 29 4.21 21.62 -5.65
C ILE A 29 4.10 20.55 -6.76
N GLU A 30 2.93 19.92 -6.91
CA GLU A 30 2.68 18.93 -7.97
C GLU A 30 2.95 19.49 -9.38
N SER A 31 2.53 20.73 -9.64
CA SER A 31 2.72 21.37 -10.95
C SER A 31 4.18 21.68 -11.25
N ASN A 32 4.94 22.13 -10.24
CA ASN A 32 6.38 22.35 -10.37
C ASN A 32 7.15 21.04 -10.52
N LEU A 33 6.81 20.01 -9.75
CA LEU A 33 7.39 18.67 -9.93
C LEU A 33 7.13 18.15 -11.35
N LYS A 34 5.92 18.40 -11.87
CA LYS A 34 5.58 18.03 -13.25
C LYS A 34 6.43 18.80 -14.25
N ALA A 35 6.60 20.12 -14.09
CA ALA A 35 7.42 20.93 -14.99
C ALA A 35 8.89 20.46 -15.02
N ASN A 36 9.47 20.19 -13.85
CA ASN A 36 10.86 19.74 -13.71
C ASN A 36 11.08 18.26 -14.06
N ALA A 37 10.01 17.46 -14.11
CA ALA A 37 10.04 16.12 -14.70
C ALA A 37 9.81 16.18 -16.23
N SER A 38 8.99 17.13 -16.70
CA SER A 38 8.58 17.24 -18.10
C SER A 38 9.58 17.96 -19.00
N SER A 39 10.55 18.70 -18.44
CA SER A 39 11.67 19.27 -19.22
C SER A 39 12.48 18.21 -19.98
N ASN A 40 12.30 16.92 -19.65
CA ASN A 40 12.90 15.77 -20.34
C ASN A 40 11.89 14.66 -20.75
N PHE A 41 10.57 14.86 -20.63
CA PHE A 41 9.58 13.82 -20.99
C PHE A 41 8.87 14.12 -22.30
N GLY A 42 9.16 13.29 -23.32
CA GLY A 42 8.27 13.12 -24.47
C GLY A 42 6.94 12.51 -24.03
N THR A 43 5.88 13.31 -24.13
CA THR A 43 4.45 12.96 -24.28
C THR A 43 3.96 11.62 -23.68
N PHE A 44 3.83 11.53 -22.35
CA PHE A 44 2.95 10.55 -21.72
C PHE A 44 1.59 11.18 -21.40
N ARG A 45 0.54 10.71 -22.09
CA ARG A 45 -0.85 11.15 -21.91
C ARG A 45 -1.39 10.55 -20.61
N SER A 46 -1.82 11.39 -19.69
CA SER A 46 -2.43 11.00 -18.41
C SER A 46 -3.59 10.01 -18.63
N LEU A 47 -3.50 8.82 -18.02
CA LEU A 47 -4.58 7.84 -18.01
C LEU A 47 -5.48 8.10 -16.79
N GLN A 48 -6.77 8.34 -17.03
CA GLN A 48 -7.77 8.39 -15.97
C GLN A 48 -8.02 6.97 -15.41
N PRO A 49 -8.27 6.83 -14.09
CA PRO A 49 -8.57 5.54 -13.49
C PRO A 49 -9.93 5.02 -13.97
N ARG A 50 -9.98 3.80 -14.49
CA ARG A 50 -11.23 3.04 -14.63
C ARG A 50 -11.42 2.14 -13.41
N ARG A 51 -12.64 2.12 -12.86
CA ARG A 51 -13.07 1.16 -11.83
C ARG A 51 -12.90 -0.26 -12.37
N ILE A 52 -12.09 -1.08 -11.70
CA ILE A 52 -11.93 -2.50 -12.01
C ILE A 52 -12.89 -3.27 -11.12
N VAL A 53 -13.90 -3.89 -11.73
CA VAL A 53 -14.73 -4.91 -11.09
C VAL A 53 -13.96 -6.23 -11.17
N SER A 54 -13.76 -6.88 -10.03
CA SER A 54 -13.04 -8.16 -9.92
C SER A 54 -13.85 -9.30 -10.56
N ASP A 55 -13.64 -9.54 -11.86
CA ASP A 55 -14.12 -10.73 -12.55
C ASP A 55 -12.95 -11.41 -13.28
N PRO A 56 -12.57 -12.65 -12.92
CA PRO A 56 -11.44 -13.36 -13.54
C PRO A 56 -11.62 -13.59 -15.05
N ILE A 57 -12.86 -13.64 -15.55
CA ILE A 57 -13.14 -13.78 -16.99
C ILE A 57 -12.95 -12.43 -17.72
N ALA A 58 -13.28 -11.31 -17.06
CA ALA A 58 -13.08 -9.97 -17.62
C ALA A 58 -11.60 -9.62 -17.77
N ASN A 59 -10.72 -10.11 -16.88
CA ASN A 59 -9.29 -9.95 -17.02
C ASN A 59 -8.77 -10.64 -18.28
N ILE A 60 -9.09 -11.91 -18.52
CA ILE A 60 -8.64 -12.65 -19.72
C ILE A 60 -9.13 -11.98 -21.02
N LEU A 61 -10.39 -11.54 -21.06
CA LEU A 61 -10.96 -10.86 -22.24
C LEU A 61 -10.38 -9.45 -22.46
N SER A 62 -9.89 -8.79 -21.42
CA SER A 62 -9.21 -7.49 -21.56
C SER A 62 -7.85 -7.60 -22.27
N TYR A 63 -7.19 -8.76 -22.21
CA TYR A 63 -5.92 -9.03 -22.91
C TYR A 63 -6.10 -9.31 -24.41
N LEU A 64 -7.31 -9.64 -24.88
CA LEU A 64 -7.61 -9.92 -26.30
C LEU A 64 -7.97 -8.68 -27.12
N GLY A 65 -7.93 -7.48 -26.51
CA GLY A 65 -8.11 -6.23 -27.24
C GLY A 65 -6.93 -5.96 -28.19
N PRO A 66 -7.14 -5.42 -29.40
CA PRO A 66 -6.10 -5.15 -30.42
C PRO A 66 -5.07 -4.06 -30.02
N ARG A 67 -5.02 -3.68 -28.75
CA ARG A 67 -4.25 -2.58 -28.20
C ARG A 67 -3.39 -2.97 -26.99
N ASN A 68 -3.30 -4.27 -26.68
CA ASN A 68 -2.47 -4.79 -25.60
C ASN A 68 -1.09 -5.21 -26.14
N PRO A 69 0.02 -4.90 -25.45
CA PRO A 69 1.35 -5.23 -25.92
C PRO A 69 1.54 -6.75 -25.99
N TRP A 70 2.24 -7.21 -27.03
CA TRP A 70 2.54 -8.62 -27.23
C TRP A 70 3.42 -9.16 -26.09
N PRO A 71 3.24 -10.41 -25.65
CA PRO A 71 4.09 -11.03 -24.64
C PRO A 71 5.57 -11.02 -25.08
N GLN A 72 6.44 -10.48 -24.22
CA GLN A 72 7.89 -10.45 -24.42
C GLN A 72 8.61 -11.01 -23.19
N PRO A 73 9.73 -11.74 -23.37
CA PRO A 73 10.52 -12.17 -22.23
C PRO A 73 11.23 -11.00 -21.55
N ILE A 74 11.61 -11.22 -20.29
CA ILE A 74 12.54 -10.36 -19.56
C ILE A 74 13.92 -10.41 -20.24
N THR A 75 14.56 -9.26 -20.39
CA THR A 75 15.91 -9.11 -20.97
C THR A 75 16.91 -8.63 -19.91
N LYS A 76 18.18 -8.65 -20.29
CA LYS A 76 19.30 -8.18 -19.45
C LYS A 76 19.24 -6.68 -19.13
N ASP A 77 18.46 -5.91 -19.89
CA ASP A 77 18.33 -4.45 -19.75
C ASP A 77 17.08 -4.06 -18.93
N ASP A 78 16.35 -5.04 -18.40
CA ASP A 78 15.18 -4.84 -17.55
C ASP A 78 15.55 -4.84 -16.06
N GLU A 79 14.78 -4.09 -15.28
CA GLU A 79 14.68 -4.20 -13.84
C GLU A 79 13.31 -4.81 -13.48
N LEU A 80 13.33 -5.93 -12.76
CA LEU A 80 12.15 -6.69 -12.36
C LEU A 80 11.96 -6.60 -10.86
N TRP A 81 10.75 -6.26 -10.42
CA TRP A 81 10.34 -6.40 -9.03
C TRP A 81 9.27 -7.47 -8.89
N LEU A 82 9.59 -8.58 -8.23
CA LEU A 82 8.64 -9.54 -7.69
C LEU A 82 8.27 -9.14 -6.27
N LEU A 83 6.96 -8.98 -6.02
CA LEU A 83 6.45 -8.52 -4.75
C LEU A 83 6.13 -9.70 -3.82
N ASP A 84 6.51 -9.58 -2.56
CA ASP A 84 6.07 -10.46 -1.46
C ASP A 84 4.55 -10.52 -1.39
N ASN A 85 4.01 -11.69 -1.04
CA ASN A 85 2.57 -11.96 -0.99
C ASN A 85 2.19 -12.93 0.14
N THR A 86 0.89 -13.03 0.38
CA THR A 86 0.30 -13.96 1.33
C THR A 86 -0.47 -15.04 0.58
N ALA A 87 -0.23 -16.30 0.92
CA ALA A 87 -1.00 -17.43 0.42
C ALA A 87 -2.30 -17.59 1.22
N PHE A 88 -3.36 -17.95 0.51
CA PHE A 88 -4.71 -18.18 1.03
C PHE A 88 -5.32 -19.40 0.33
N VAL A 89 -6.36 -20.00 0.92
CA VAL A 89 -7.06 -21.11 0.29
C VAL A 89 -8.18 -20.58 -0.58
N THR A 90 -8.22 -21.09 -1.80
CA THR A 90 -9.32 -20.91 -2.74
C THR A 90 -10.10 -22.21 -2.86
N THR A 91 -11.43 -22.12 -2.96
CA THR A 91 -12.27 -23.28 -3.28
C THR A 91 -12.41 -23.38 -4.78
N SER A 92 -11.93 -24.48 -5.36
CA SER A 92 -12.20 -24.82 -6.76
C SER A 92 -13.40 -25.76 -6.82
N ASN A 93 -14.36 -25.47 -7.69
CA ASN A 93 -15.52 -26.34 -7.89
C ASN A 93 -15.06 -27.56 -8.67
N ALA A 94 -15.03 -28.74 -8.03
CA ALA A 94 -14.87 -29.99 -8.77
C ALA A 94 -16.16 -30.28 -9.55
N LYS A 95 -16.03 -31.07 -10.63
CA LYS A 95 -17.16 -31.43 -11.52
C LYS A 95 -18.25 -32.24 -10.81
N ASP A 96 -17.96 -32.80 -9.63
CA ASP A 96 -18.87 -33.58 -8.80
C ASP A 96 -19.56 -32.76 -7.69
N GLY A 97 -19.32 -31.44 -7.63
CA GLY A 97 -19.89 -30.55 -6.62
C GLY A 97 -19.13 -30.55 -5.29
N SER A 98 -18.06 -31.34 -5.13
CA SER A 98 -17.15 -31.20 -4.00
C SER A 98 -16.17 -30.04 -4.24
N GLY A 99 -16.00 -29.16 -3.25
CA GLY A 99 -15.06 -28.04 -3.33
C GLY A 99 -13.65 -28.52 -2.96
N LEU A 100 -12.72 -28.57 -3.91
CA LEU A 100 -11.32 -28.84 -3.58
C LEU A 100 -10.67 -27.54 -3.11
N GLN A 101 -10.21 -27.54 -1.87
CA GLN A 101 -9.40 -26.47 -1.31
C GLN A 101 -8.00 -26.50 -1.93
N VAL A 102 -7.62 -25.39 -2.55
CA VAL A 102 -6.33 -25.22 -3.23
C VAL A 102 -5.65 -23.98 -2.66
N TRP A 103 -4.41 -24.14 -2.20
CA TRP A 103 -3.58 -23.01 -1.83
C TRP A 103 -3.25 -22.18 -3.06
N SER A 104 -3.47 -20.88 -2.95
CA SER A 104 -3.21 -19.90 -3.99
C SER A 104 -2.51 -18.68 -3.39
N ALA A 105 -1.73 -17.98 -4.19
CA ALA A 105 -1.22 -16.67 -3.84
C ALA A 105 -1.36 -15.72 -5.03
N GLU A 106 -1.54 -14.44 -4.75
CA GLU A 106 -1.50 -13.40 -5.77
C GLU A 106 -0.05 -12.95 -6.00
N PHE A 107 0.49 -13.27 -7.17
CA PHE A 107 1.82 -12.85 -7.60
C PHE A 107 1.73 -11.56 -8.38
N THR A 108 2.46 -10.54 -7.92
CA THR A 108 2.60 -9.27 -8.62
C THR A 108 4.04 -9.09 -9.08
N ALA A 109 4.22 -8.74 -10.35
CA ALA A 109 5.50 -8.36 -10.93
C ALA A 109 5.39 -7.00 -11.59
N ALA A 110 6.40 -6.15 -11.40
CA ALA A 110 6.53 -4.87 -12.10
C ALA A 110 7.85 -4.85 -12.87
N VAL A 111 7.81 -4.44 -14.13
CA VAL A 111 8.99 -4.44 -15.02
C VAL A 111 9.24 -3.06 -15.58
N PHE A 112 10.51 -2.65 -15.48
CA PHE A 112 11.01 -1.35 -15.90
C PHE A 112 12.31 -1.52 -16.70
N SER A 113 12.76 -0.47 -17.37
CA SER A 113 14.12 -0.43 -17.91
C SER A 113 15.11 -0.08 -16.81
N GLN A 114 16.29 -0.70 -16.82
CA GLN A 114 17.40 -0.32 -15.94
C GLN A 114 17.89 1.11 -16.18
N HIS A 115 17.69 1.63 -17.39
CA HIS A 115 18.13 2.96 -17.78
C HIS A 115 16.95 3.93 -17.77
N SER A 116 17.11 5.04 -17.04
CA SER A 116 16.21 6.18 -17.15
C SER A 116 16.44 6.89 -18.48
N SER A 117 15.35 7.32 -19.12
CA SER A 117 15.41 8.11 -20.36
C SER A 117 15.70 9.60 -20.09
N CYS A 118 15.62 10.03 -18.83
CA CYS A 118 15.74 11.44 -18.43
C CYS A 118 16.95 11.70 -17.55
N ILE A 119 17.50 12.92 -17.69
CA ILE A 119 18.52 13.49 -16.81
C ILE A 119 17.79 14.08 -15.60
N VAL A 120 18.22 13.65 -14.42
CA VAL A 120 17.49 13.79 -13.13
C VAL A 120 17.77 15.13 -12.42
N GLY A 121 18.68 15.93 -12.97
CA GLY A 121 19.22 17.14 -12.33
C GLY A 121 18.16 18.12 -11.82
N ASP A 122 17.21 18.51 -12.67
CA ASP A 122 16.20 19.53 -12.31
C ASP A 122 15.29 19.08 -11.16
N SER A 123 14.87 17.81 -11.17
CA SER A 123 14.01 17.25 -10.10
C SER A 123 14.77 17.10 -8.78
N VAL A 124 16.04 16.69 -8.83
CA VAL A 124 16.91 16.61 -7.63
C VAL A 124 17.13 17.99 -7.04
N LEU A 125 17.52 18.96 -7.86
CA LEU A 125 17.77 20.33 -7.42
C LEU A 125 16.48 20.96 -6.86
N TYR A 126 15.34 20.74 -7.50
CA TYR A 126 14.06 21.24 -7.02
C TYR A 126 13.71 20.67 -5.64
N ILE A 127 13.81 19.35 -5.44
CA ILE A 127 13.52 18.73 -4.14
C ILE A 127 14.52 19.24 -3.09
N ALA A 128 15.82 19.24 -3.39
CA ALA A 128 16.87 19.70 -2.48
C ALA A 128 16.63 21.15 -2.01
N ALA A 129 16.26 22.04 -2.93
CA ALA A 129 15.91 23.43 -2.61
C ALA A 129 14.69 23.53 -1.69
N ARG A 130 13.65 22.73 -1.94
CA ARG A 130 12.40 22.77 -1.15
C ARG A 130 12.54 22.21 0.26
N VAL A 131 13.45 21.26 0.46
CA VAL A 131 13.71 20.72 1.81
C VAL A 131 14.71 21.57 2.61
N GLY A 132 15.33 22.57 1.97
CA GLY A 132 16.32 23.47 2.58
C GLY A 132 17.75 22.94 2.58
N LEU A 133 18.09 22.04 1.66
CA LEU A 133 19.38 21.31 1.61
C LEU A 133 20.00 21.38 0.20
N ALA A 134 19.85 22.52 -0.48
CA ALA A 134 20.28 22.71 -1.88
C ALA A 134 21.80 22.57 -2.07
N ASP A 135 22.60 22.84 -1.05
CA ASP A 135 24.06 22.84 -1.13
C ASP A 135 24.70 21.54 -0.62
N ASP A 136 23.89 20.56 -0.19
CA ASP A 136 24.38 19.28 0.33
C ASP A 136 24.44 18.21 -0.78
N ASP A 137 25.65 17.90 -1.24
CA ASP A 137 25.88 16.93 -2.30
C ASP A 137 25.58 15.48 -1.88
N LYS A 138 25.68 15.14 -0.59
CA LYS A 138 25.27 13.81 -0.11
C LYS A 138 23.76 13.68 -0.19
N VAL A 139 23.03 14.70 0.22
CA VAL A 139 21.57 14.75 0.13
C VAL A 139 21.11 14.65 -1.33
N LYS A 140 21.74 15.36 -2.26
CA LYS A 140 21.43 15.25 -3.70
C LYS A 140 21.58 13.81 -4.22
N LYS A 141 22.66 13.12 -3.85
CA LYS A 141 22.87 11.71 -4.22
C LYS A 141 21.79 10.80 -3.64
N THR A 142 21.39 11.02 -2.39
CA THR A 142 20.28 10.28 -1.77
C THR A 142 18.96 10.54 -2.52
N ILE A 143 18.66 11.79 -2.84
CA ILE A 143 17.46 12.16 -3.61
C ILE A 143 17.48 11.48 -4.97
N GLU A 144 18.59 11.54 -5.70
CA GLU A 144 18.76 10.90 -7.01
C GLU A 144 18.50 9.39 -6.94
N GLN A 145 19.13 8.70 -5.98
CA GLN A 145 18.96 7.26 -5.78
C GLN A 145 17.49 6.90 -5.49
N ARG A 146 16.80 7.67 -4.64
CA ARG A 146 15.41 7.40 -4.24
C ARG A 146 14.39 7.86 -5.27
N LEU A 147 14.75 8.80 -6.14
CA LEU A 147 13.93 9.19 -7.28
C LEU A 147 13.97 8.18 -8.41
N ARG A 148 15.06 7.41 -8.57
CA ARG A 148 15.24 6.46 -9.67
C ARG A 148 14.00 5.58 -9.94
N PRO A 149 13.37 4.92 -8.94
CA PRO A 149 12.09 4.21 -9.12
C PRO A 149 10.98 4.96 -9.84
N PHE A 150 10.89 6.29 -9.70
CA PHE A 150 9.88 7.15 -10.31
C PHE A 150 10.24 7.62 -11.72
N LEU A 151 11.46 7.35 -12.18
CA LEU A 151 12.02 7.84 -13.43
C LEU A 151 12.34 6.71 -14.42
N MET A 152 12.26 5.46 -13.95
CA MET A 152 12.47 4.29 -14.79
C MET A 152 11.34 4.13 -15.80
N ASN A 153 11.71 3.78 -17.03
CA ASN A 153 10.73 3.56 -18.09
C ASN A 153 9.98 2.25 -17.85
N ILE A 154 8.65 2.32 -17.75
CA ILE A 154 7.77 1.15 -17.69
C ILE A 154 8.01 0.24 -18.91
N GLN A 155 7.98 -1.08 -18.72
CA GLN A 155 8.10 -2.08 -19.79
C GLN A 155 6.81 -2.91 -19.95
N PRO A 156 5.86 -2.45 -20.79
CA PRO A 156 4.61 -3.18 -21.03
C PRO A 156 4.82 -4.52 -21.76
N GLY A 157 3.96 -5.50 -21.51
CA GLY A 157 3.97 -6.79 -22.21
C GLY A 157 5.05 -7.77 -21.75
N LYS A 158 5.93 -7.38 -20.81
CA LYS A 158 6.94 -8.25 -20.25
C LYS A 158 6.30 -9.38 -19.44
N GLN A 159 6.72 -10.62 -19.71
CA GLN A 159 6.21 -11.83 -19.10
C GLN A 159 7.29 -12.49 -18.24
N VAL A 160 6.96 -12.75 -16.99
CA VAL A 160 7.88 -13.32 -16.01
C VAL A 160 7.66 -14.83 -15.88
N LEU A 161 8.76 -15.57 -16.00
CA LEU A 161 8.86 -16.96 -15.55
C LEU A 161 9.56 -16.97 -14.20
N ALA A 162 9.12 -17.83 -13.28
CA ALA A 162 9.69 -17.95 -11.96
C ALA A 162 9.64 -19.39 -11.45
N LEU A 163 10.47 -19.72 -10.47
CA LEU A 163 10.44 -20.97 -9.71
C LEU A 163 9.96 -20.69 -8.29
N TYR A 164 8.76 -21.16 -7.98
CA TYR A 164 8.24 -21.21 -6.62
C TYR A 164 8.82 -22.42 -5.89
N GLY A 165 9.34 -22.23 -4.68
CA GLY A 165 9.95 -23.31 -3.89
C GLY A 165 11.19 -23.95 -4.50
N GLY A 166 11.67 -23.44 -5.65
CA GLY A 166 12.82 -23.97 -6.40
C GLY A 166 12.46 -25.00 -7.48
N ASP A 167 11.24 -25.54 -7.50
CA ASP A 167 10.85 -26.64 -8.40
C ASP A 167 9.56 -26.37 -9.20
N THR A 168 8.69 -25.51 -8.67
CA THR A 168 7.37 -25.28 -9.25
C THR A 168 7.44 -24.08 -10.19
N GLN A 169 7.39 -24.35 -11.49
CA GLN A 169 7.44 -23.29 -12.48
C GLN A 169 6.13 -22.49 -12.51
N LEU A 170 6.25 -21.18 -12.28
CA LEU A 170 5.18 -20.21 -12.44
C LEU A 170 5.41 -19.39 -13.71
N LYS A 171 4.35 -19.21 -14.48
CA LYS A 171 4.30 -18.30 -15.62
C LYS A 171 3.27 -17.21 -15.35
N LEU A 172 3.75 -15.99 -15.11
CA LEU A 172 2.88 -14.84 -14.89
C LEU A 172 2.33 -14.33 -16.22
N SER A 173 1.21 -13.62 -16.17
CA SER A 173 0.65 -12.97 -17.35
C SER A 173 1.58 -11.85 -17.82
N PRO A 174 1.54 -11.46 -19.11
CA PRO A 174 2.26 -10.28 -19.57
C PRO A 174 1.81 -9.04 -18.79
N GLY A 175 2.76 -8.18 -18.45
CA GLY A 175 2.47 -6.90 -17.81
C GLY A 175 1.54 -6.04 -18.68
N GLY A 176 0.63 -5.32 -18.03
CA GLY A 176 -0.24 -4.35 -18.69
C GLY A 176 0.53 -3.16 -19.26
N ARG A 177 -0.19 -2.11 -19.65
CA ARG A 177 0.40 -0.84 -20.13
C ARG A 177 1.24 -0.12 -19.07
N ASP A 178 1.00 -0.47 -17.83
CA ASP A 178 1.74 -0.06 -16.65
C ASP A 178 2.94 -0.94 -16.32
N GLY A 179 3.21 -1.97 -17.12
CA GLY A 179 4.31 -2.92 -16.88
C GLY A 179 4.10 -3.79 -15.65
N ILE A 180 2.89 -3.82 -15.09
CA ILE A 180 2.54 -4.66 -13.94
C ILE A 180 1.73 -5.87 -14.42
N SER A 181 2.08 -7.06 -13.93
CA SER A 181 1.26 -8.27 -14.00
C SER A 181 0.81 -8.67 -12.61
N THR A 182 -0.46 -9.03 -12.47
CA THR A 182 -1.03 -9.57 -11.22
C THR A 182 -1.80 -10.84 -11.53
N ASP A 183 -1.38 -11.96 -10.94
CA ASP A 183 -1.97 -13.28 -11.17
C ASP A 183 -2.23 -14.00 -9.86
N VAL A 184 -3.43 -14.55 -9.69
CA VAL A 184 -3.65 -15.58 -8.66
C VAL A 184 -3.20 -16.92 -9.24
N LYS A 185 -2.23 -17.56 -8.61
CA LYS A 185 -1.71 -18.89 -9.00
C LYS A 185 -1.89 -19.89 -7.87
N ALA A 186 -2.32 -21.10 -8.22
CA ALA A 186 -2.27 -22.24 -7.33
C ALA A 186 -0.81 -22.60 -7.03
N ILE A 187 -0.52 -22.96 -5.79
CA ILE A 187 0.81 -23.30 -5.29
C ILE A 187 0.74 -24.55 -4.40
N PRO A 188 1.85 -25.30 -4.26
CA PRO A 188 1.95 -26.38 -3.29
C PRO A 188 1.58 -25.92 -1.87
N ALA A 189 0.86 -26.78 -1.15
CA ALA A 189 0.51 -26.55 0.25
C ALA A 189 1.79 -26.51 1.12
N ALA A 190 1.79 -25.63 2.11
CA ALA A 190 2.80 -25.60 3.16
C ALA A 190 2.13 -25.31 4.51
N PRO A 191 2.78 -25.64 5.64
CA PRO A 191 2.30 -25.28 6.97
C PRO A 191 2.13 -23.76 7.13
N ALA A 192 1.16 -23.35 7.93
CA ALA A 192 0.95 -21.93 8.25
C ALA A 192 2.18 -21.34 8.96
N GLY A 193 2.49 -20.07 8.69
CA GLY A 193 3.68 -19.36 9.18
C GLY A 193 4.95 -19.59 8.37
N ILE A 194 4.97 -20.55 7.44
CA ILE A 194 6.12 -20.76 6.56
C ILE A 194 6.19 -19.67 5.48
N ILE A 195 7.42 -19.24 5.18
CA ILE A 195 7.73 -18.37 4.06
C ILE A 195 8.44 -19.18 2.97
N THR A 196 7.83 -19.27 1.79
CA THR A 196 8.40 -19.95 0.63
C THR A 196 8.86 -18.92 -0.41
N PRO A 197 10.11 -19.01 -0.92
CA PRO A 197 10.59 -18.07 -1.91
C PRO A 197 10.06 -18.38 -3.32
N THR A 198 9.93 -17.33 -4.14
CA THR A 198 9.73 -17.44 -5.58
C THR A 198 10.81 -16.64 -6.29
N THR A 199 11.63 -17.31 -7.11
CA THR A 199 12.79 -16.71 -7.78
C THR A 199 12.53 -16.55 -9.27
N ALA A 200 12.74 -15.35 -9.81
CA ALA A 200 12.59 -15.07 -11.23
C ALA A 200 13.64 -15.83 -12.07
N LEU A 201 13.20 -16.40 -13.18
CA LEU A 201 14.07 -17.00 -14.21
C LEU A 201 14.39 -15.93 -15.26
N VAL A 202 15.47 -15.19 -15.03
CA VAL A 202 15.86 -14.02 -15.83
C VAL A 202 17.34 -14.05 -16.18
N PRO A 203 17.78 -13.30 -17.22
CA PRO A 203 19.20 -13.10 -17.49
C PRO A 203 19.99 -12.59 -16.28
N LYS A 204 21.28 -12.93 -16.22
CA LYS A 204 22.14 -12.64 -15.05
C LYS A 204 22.26 -11.15 -14.74
N GLU A 205 22.18 -10.30 -15.76
CA GLU A 205 22.34 -8.85 -15.64
C GLU A 205 21.01 -8.13 -15.32
N THR A 206 19.88 -8.84 -15.30
CA THR A 206 18.60 -8.27 -14.84
C THR A 206 18.74 -7.83 -13.38
N THR A 207 18.25 -6.63 -13.06
CA THR A 207 18.34 -6.05 -11.70
C THR A 207 16.98 -6.00 -11.01
N GLY A 208 16.95 -5.53 -9.76
CA GLY A 208 15.72 -5.31 -9.00
C GLY A 208 15.48 -6.34 -7.91
N LEU A 209 14.21 -6.61 -7.61
CA LEU A 209 13.77 -7.58 -6.62
C LEU A 209 13.42 -8.88 -7.34
N LEU A 210 14.43 -9.70 -7.61
CA LEU A 210 14.28 -10.95 -8.39
C LEU A 210 13.67 -12.11 -7.59
N GLN A 211 13.39 -11.89 -6.31
CA GLN A 211 12.83 -12.91 -5.42
C GLN A 211 11.75 -12.30 -4.52
N SER A 212 10.56 -12.89 -4.55
CA SER A 212 9.49 -12.61 -3.60
C SER A 212 9.41 -13.69 -2.51
N ARG A 213 8.74 -13.34 -1.42
CA ARG A 213 8.41 -14.23 -0.30
C ARG A 213 6.90 -14.45 -0.24
N THR A 214 6.48 -15.71 -0.19
CA THR A 214 5.09 -16.11 -0.01
C THR A 214 4.89 -16.61 1.41
N PHE A 215 4.11 -15.88 2.22
CA PHE A 215 3.77 -16.26 3.59
C PHE A 215 2.48 -17.08 3.63
N PHE A 216 2.49 -18.23 4.29
CA PHE A 216 1.29 -19.07 4.44
C PHE A 216 0.46 -18.64 5.64
N ALA A 217 -0.67 -17.97 5.39
CA ALA A 217 -1.59 -17.55 6.44
C ALA A 217 -2.40 -18.71 7.02
N GLU A 218 -2.65 -18.68 8.32
CA GLU A 218 -3.67 -19.55 8.93
C GLU A 218 -5.07 -19.26 8.35
N GLN A 219 -5.83 -20.32 8.04
CA GLN A 219 -7.18 -20.20 7.45
C GLN A 219 -8.25 -19.76 8.46
N GLN A 220 -8.01 -20.01 9.74
CA GLN A 220 -8.85 -19.59 10.85
C GLN A 220 -7.93 -19.09 11.94
N GLY A 221 -8.09 -17.83 12.32
CA GLY A 221 -7.20 -17.15 13.23
C GLY A 221 -7.32 -15.65 13.06
N TRP A 222 -6.20 -14.93 13.13
CA TRP A 222 -6.19 -13.47 13.08
C TRP A 222 -5.52 -12.94 11.82
N VAL A 223 -5.86 -11.72 11.42
CA VAL A 223 -5.19 -10.93 10.39
C VAL A 223 -5.02 -9.50 10.90
N VAL A 224 -3.83 -8.93 10.71
CA VAL A 224 -3.56 -7.54 11.06
C VAL A 224 -3.49 -6.71 9.78
N ILE A 225 -4.32 -5.67 9.70
CA ILE A 225 -4.33 -4.72 8.59
C ILE A 225 -3.85 -3.38 9.12
N SER A 226 -2.68 -2.96 8.69
CA SER A 226 -2.03 -1.75 9.17
C SER A 226 -1.87 -0.75 8.05
N ASP A 227 -2.23 0.52 8.28
CA ASP A 227 -1.70 1.60 7.46
C ASP A 227 -0.17 1.75 7.66
N ILE A 228 0.50 2.44 6.73
CA ILE A 228 1.94 2.72 6.82
C ILE A 228 2.23 4.16 7.25
N ASP A 229 1.62 5.13 6.57
CA ASP A 229 2.08 6.51 6.55
C ASP A 229 1.52 7.29 7.74
N ASP A 230 2.39 7.73 8.65
CA ASP A 230 2.06 8.31 9.96
C ASP A 230 1.41 7.32 10.96
N THR A 231 1.19 6.06 10.57
CA THR A 231 0.84 4.93 11.46
C THR A 231 2.08 4.21 11.98
N ILE A 232 2.90 3.64 11.09
CA ILE A 232 4.12 2.90 11.46
C ILE A 232 5.38 3.63 11.04
N LYS A 233 5.32 4.48 10.00
CA LYS A 233 6.45 5.25 9.49
C LYS A 233 6.13 6.74 9.52
N VAL A 234 7.06 7.57 9.99
CA VAL A 234 6.91 9.03 9.85
C VAL A 234 6.87 9.41 8.36
N THR A 235 5.79 10.04 7.91
CA THR A 235 5.59 10.49 6.51
C THR A 235 5.24 11.98 6.42
N GLN A 236 4.47 12.49 7.37
CA GLN A 236 3.90 13.84 7.38
C GLN A 236 2.94 14.07 6.21
N THR A 237 1.96 13.18 6.03
CA THR A 237 1.07 13.13 4.86
C THR A 237 0.26 14.41 4.63
N SER A 238 0.13 15.24 5.66
CA SER A 238 -0.52 16.55 5.60
C SER A 238 0.38 17.67 5.08
N ASP A 239 1.66 17.41 4.82
CA ASP A 239 2.63 18.40 4.33
C ASP A 239 3.33 17.90 3.06
N PRO A 240 3.18 18.56 1.89
CA PRO A 240 3.84 18.11 0.68
C PRO A 240 5.37 18.17 0.79
N ILE A 241 5.92 19.13 1.54
CA ILE A 241 7.37 19.22 1.76
C ILE A 241 7.83 18.14 2.74
N GLY A 242 7.03 17.87 3.78
CA GLY A 242 7.19 16.75 4.70
C GLY A 242 7.28 15.41 3.98
N ILE A 243 6.35 15.14 3.05
CA ILE A 243 6.35 13.93 2.20
C ILE A 243 7.62 13.84 1.36
N LEU A 244 8.02 14.94 0.69
CA LEU A 244 9.25 14.94 -0.13
C LEU A 244 10.49 14.69 0.74
N ARG A 245 10.55 15.31 1.92
CA ARG A 245 11.66 15.15 2.87
C ARG A 245 11.72 13.75 3.46
N SER A 246 10.60 13.16 3.88
CA SER A 246 10.58 11.82 4.47
C SER A 246 10.86 10.73 3.42
N THR A 247 10.36 10.93 2.20
CA THR A 247 10.53 10.00 1.09
C THR A 247 11.94 10.06 0.48
N PHE A 248 12.44 11.26 0.12
CA PHE A 248 13.65 11.39 -0.72
C PHE A 248 14.92 11.77 0.03
N VAL A 249 14.83 12.18 1.30
CA VAL A 249 15.98 12.73 2.03
C VAL A 249 16.25 11.99 3.32
N SER A 250 15.26 11.92 4.20
CA SER A 250 15.44 11.45 5.57
C SER A 250 15.62 9.94 5.62
N GLU A 251 16.41 9.43 6.57
CA GLU A 251 16.30 8.02 6.94
C GLU A 251 14.88 7.72 7.40
N PRO A 252 14.26 6.63 6.93
CA PRO A 252 12.90 6.28 7.34
C PRO A 252 12.90 5.89 8.81
N LYS A 253 12.01 6.50 9.60
CA LYS A 253 11.92 6.26 11.04
C LYS A 253 10.59 5.60 11.40
N PRO A 254 10.61 4.56 12.25
CA PRO A 254 9.39 4.04 12.83
C PRO A 254 8.77 5.05 13.78
N ILE A 255 7.44 5.00 13.90
CA ILE A 255 6.73 5.69 14.97
C ILE A 255 7.14 5.04 16.31
N PRO A 256 7.55 5.83 17.33
CA PRO A 256 7.97 5.28 18.62
C PRO A 256 6.94 4.33 19.24
N GLY A 257 7.39 3.18 19.76
CA GLY A 257 6.54 2.17 20.42
C GLY A 257 5.76 1.25 19.47
N MET A 258 5.62 1.60 18.19
CA MET A 258 4.89 0.79 17.22
C MET A 258 5.59 -0.53 16.85
N PRO A 259 6.93 -0.58 16.66
CA PRO A 259 7.63 -1.86 16.47
C PRO A 259 7.37 -2.86 17.60
N GLU A 260 7.43 -2.39 18.85
CA GLU A 260 7.19 -3.20 20.05
C GLU A 260 5.73 -3.68 20.12
N LEU A 261 4.78 -2.79 19.82
CA LEU A 261 3.36 -3.13 19.75
C LEU A 261 3.09 -4.21 18.70
N TYR A 262 3.70 -4.15 17.52
CA TYR A 262 3.42 -5.10 16.43
C TYR A 262 4.01 -6.47 16.71
N ASN A 263 5.20 -6.52 17.30
CA ASN A 263 5.79 -7.76 17.80
C ASN A 263 4.92 -8.37 18.92
N PHE A 264 4.39 -7.52 19.82
CA PHE A 264 3.47 -7.96 20.86
C PHE A 264 2.17 -8.53 20.27
N ILE A 265 1.52 -7.82 19.34
CA ILE A 265 0.32 -8.31 18.65
C ILE A 265 0.57 -9.68 18.04
N GLN A 266 1.66 -9.84 17.27
CA GLN A 266 2.00 -11.12 16.65
C GLN A 266 2.19 -12.25 17.69
N SER A 267 2.80 -11.93 18.83
CA SER A 267 3.01 -12.91 19.91
C SER A 267 1.73 -13.32 20.63
N GLU A 268 0.75 -12.42 20.74
CA GLU A 268 -0.54 -12.70 21.39
C GLU A 268 -1.48 -13.49 20.47
N ILE A 269 -1.46 -13.24 19.17
CA ILE A 269 -2.34 -13.93 18.22
C ILE A 269 -1.76 -15.27 17.75
N SER A 270 -0.66 -15.23 17.00
CA SER A 270 -0.02 -16.38 16.33
C SER A 270 1.09 -15.86 15.41
N SER A 271 2.23 -16.55 15.38
CA SER A 271 3.28 -16.28 14.38
C SER A 271 2.85 -16.58 12.94
N ALA A 272 1.74 -17.29 12.76
CA ALA A 272 1.14 -17.61 11.47
C ALA A 272 0.03 -16.64 11.04
N SER A 273 -0.30 -15.63 11.86
CA SER A 273 -1.24 -14.58 11.47
C SER A 273 -0.60 -13.62 10.47
N PRO A 274 -1.21 -13.41 9.28
CA PRO A 274 -0.66 -12.52 8.27
C PRO A 274 -0.81 -11.05 8.66
N PHE A 275 0.22 -10.27 8.32
CA PHE A 275 0.14 -8.81 8.29
C PHE A 275 -0.08 -8.32 6.85
N PHE A 276 -0.99 -7.37 6.68
CA PHE A 276 -1.15 -6.59 5.46
C PHE A 276 -0.88 -5.13 5.77
N TYR A 277 0.14 -4.57 5.14
CA TYR A 277 0.53 -3.17 5.27
C TYR A 277 -0.04 -2.39 4.09
N LEU A 278 -1.12 -1.64 4.33
CA LEU A 278 -1.95 -1.00 3.33
C LEU A 278 -1.66 0.51 3.25
N SER A 279 -1.08 0.98 2.15
CA SER A 279 -0.76 2.39 1.96
C SER A 279 -1.27 2.90 0.62
N ALA A 280 -1.73 4.16 0.60
CA ALA A 280 -2.08 4.84 -0.63
C ALA A 280 -0.85 5.28 -1.46
N SER A 281 0.37 5.02 -0.98
CA SER A 281 1.64 5.23 -1.68
C SER A 281 1.69 4.49 -3.03
N PRO A 282 2.39 5.03 -4.03
CA PRO A 282 2.53 4.38 -5.33
C PRO A 282 3.51 3.20 -5.25
N TYR A 283 3.33 2.21 -6.14
CA TYR A 283 4.22 1.02 -6.21
C TYR A 283 5.72 1.32 -6.36
N ASN A 284 6.11 2.50 -6.84
CA ASN A 284 7.52 2.91 -6.93
C ASN A 284 8.21 2.95 -5.55
N LEU A 285 7.44 3.09 -4.46
CA LEU A 285 7.95 3.02 -3.10
C LEU A 285 8.10 1.59 -2.57
N TYR A 286 7.73 0.56 -3.33
CA TYR A 286 7.77 -0.82 -2.86
C TYR A 286 9.14 -1.25 -2.33
N PRO A 287 10.27 -1.07 -3.06
CA PRO A 287 11.58 -1.47 -2.52
C PRO A 287 11.94 -0.73 -1.23
N PHE A 288 11.64 0.58 -1.16
CA PHE A 288 11.89 1.41 0.01
C PHE A 288 11.08 0.97 1.23
N LEU A 289 9.77 0.76 1.05
CA LEU A 289 8.86 0.34 2.13
C LEU A 289 9.10 -1.12 2.53
N ARG A 290 9.50 -2.00 1.61
CA ARG A 290 9.90 -3.38 1.90
C ARG A 290 11.10 -3.42 2.83
N SER A 291 12.16 -2.67 2.52
CA SER A 291 13.35 -2.59 3.37
C SER A 291 13.03 -1.99 4.74
N PHE A 292 12.20 -0.94 4.79
CA PHE A 292 11.78 -0.34 6.05
C PHE A 292 10.97 -1.32 6.93
N ARG A 293 9.99 -2.02 6.35
CA ARG A 293 9.22 -3.06 7.04
C ARG A 293 10.14 -4.15 7.58
N ASP A 294 11.01 -4.69 6.73
CA ASP A 294 11.93 -5.78 7.12
C ASP A 294 12.88 -5.39 8.25
N ALA A 295 13.17 -4.09 8.42
CA ALA A 295 14.04 -3.59 9.48
C ALA A 295 13.33 -3.42 10.84
N HIS A 296 11.99 -3.29 10.87
CA HIS A 296 11.28 -2.81 12.06
C HIS A 296 10.00 -3.59 12.41
N TYR A 297 9.40 -4.33 11.49
CA TYR A 297 8.06 -4.89 11.64
C TYR A 297 8.00 -6.37 11.21
N PRO A 298 7.02 -7.14 11.73
CA PRO A 298 6.75 -8.49 11.26
C PRO A 298 6.57 -8.55 9.74
N HIS A 299 7.01 -9.65 9.14
CA HIS A 299 6.80 -9.88 7.72
C HIS A 299 5.31 -9.80 7.35
N GLY A 300 5.00 -9.14 6.25
CA GLY A 300 3.62 -8.99 5.78
C GLY A 300 3.55 -8.39 4.38
N GLN A 301 2.45 -8.66 3.68
CA GLN A 301 2.25 -8.20 2.31
C GLN A 301 2.03 -6.68 2.28
N LEU A 302 2.80 -5.96 1.45
CA LEU A 302 2.59 -4.53 1.19
C LEU A 302 1.53 -4.37 0.09
N MET A 303 0.46 -3.66 0.41
CA MET A 303 -0.62 -3.33 -0.51
C MET A 303 -0.52 -1.84 -0.86
N LEU A 304 0.05 -1.56 -2.04
CA LEU A 304 0.30 -0.21 -2.54
C LEU A 304 -0.64 0.14 -3.70
N ARG A 305 -0.72 1.42 -4.05
CA ARG A 305 -1.66 1.94 -5.03
C ARG A 305 -1.15 1.79 -6.46
N ASP A 306 -2.06 1.34 -7.34
CA ASP A 306 -1.79 0.96 -8.73
C ASP A 306 -1.19 2.08 -9.61
N ALA A 307 -0.61 1.63 -10.72
CA ALA A 307 0.40 2.28 -11.53
C ALA A 307 0.03 3.58 -12.27
N SER A 308 -1.24 4.00 -12.27
CA SER A 308 -1.64 5.26 -12.93
C SER A 308 -0.96 6.51 -12.35
N LEU A 309 -0.26 6.37 -11.23
CA LEU A 309 0.41 7.44 -10.48
C LEU A 309 1.93 7.23 -10.36
N MET A 310 2.56 6.44 -11.26
CA MET A 310 4.03 6.18 -11.30
C MET A 310 4.88 7.39 -11.70
N SER A 311 4.48 8.60 -11.31
CA SER A 311 5.23 9.82 -11.55
C SER A 311 5.45 10.56 -10.24
N LEU A 312 6.47 11.40 -10.19
CA LEU A 312 6.77 12.21 -9.02
C LEU A 312 5.60 13.13 -8.59
N PRO A 313 4.84 13.77 -9.50
CA PRO A 313 3.58 14.44 -9.12
C PRO A 313 2.49 13.46 -8.64
N GLY A 314 2.48 12.25 -9.20
CA GLY A 314 1.57 11.17 -8.79
C GLY A 314 1.76 10.72 -7.35
N LEU A 315 2.97 10.83 -6.79
CA LEU A 315 3.25 10.54 -5.37
C LEU A 315 2.34 11.34 -4.44
N LEU A 316 2.38 12.67 -4.55
CA LEU A 316 1.59 13.55 -3.66
C LEU A 316 0.09 13.32 -3.85
N HIS A 317 -0.35 13.15 -5.09
CA HIS A 317 -1.75 12.85 -5.40
C HIS A 317 -2.19 11.51 -4.80
N SER A 318 -1.38 10.46 -4.95
CA SER A 318 -1.70 9.10 -4.47
C SER A 318 -1.90 9.04 -2.96
N LEU A 319 -1.04 9.71 -2.21
CA LEU A 319 -1.08 9.78 -0.75
C LEU A 319 -2.23 10.64 -0.21
N THR A 320 -2.84 11.49 -1.04
CA THR A 320 -3.76 12.51 -0.54
C THR A 320 -5.09 12.65 -1.30
N VAL A 321 -5.42 11.75 -2.23
CA VAL A 321 -6.70 11.82 -2.97
C VAL A 321 -7.32 10.43 -3.13
N GLY A 322 -8.57 10.26 -2.69
CA GLY A 322 -9.29 8.98 -2.84
C GLY A 322 -8.68 7.84 -2.02
N THR A 323 -8.08 8.18 -0.88
CA THR A 323 -7.42 7.22 0.02
C THR A 323 -8.41 6.28 0.69
N GLN A 324 -9.58 6.79 1.11
CA GLN A 324 -10.68 6.00 1.69
C GLN A 324 -11.15 4.89 0.74
N ASP A 325 -11.63 5.24 -0.47
CA ASP A 325 -12.12 4.29 -1.46
C ASP A 325 -11.09 3.20 -1.79
N TYR A 326 -9.82 3.60 -1.92
CA TYR A 326 -8.72 2.67 -2.15
C TYR A 326 -8.54 1.69 -0.98
N LYS A 327 -8.54 2.18 0.27
CA LYS A 327 -8.37 1.32 1.45
C LYS A 327 -9.55 0.36 1.61
N VAL A 328 -10.78 0.83 1.40
CA VAL A 328 -12.00 -0.01 1.41
C VAL A 328 -11.92 -1.10 0.33
N ASP A 329 -11.53 -0.78 -0.90
CA ASP A 329 -11.36 -1.77 -1.97
C ASP A 329 -10.32 -2.85 -1.61
N ARG A 330 -9.16 -2.45 -1.08
CA ARG A 330 -8.10 -3.39 -0.70
C ARG A 330 -8.46 -4.23 0.51
N MET A 331 -9.14 -3.69 1.51
CA MET A 331 -9.65 -4.47 2.64
C MET A 331 -10.72 -5.48 2.21
N ASN A 332 -11.62 -5.11 1.32
CA ASN A 332 -12.58 -6.03 0.71
C ASN A 332 -11.89 -7.18 -0.03
N LYS A 333 -10.77 -6.91 -0.69
CA LYS A 333 -9.94 -7.94 -1.33
C LYS A 333 -9.32 -8.88 -0.30
N ILE A 334 -8.75 -8.34 0.78
CA ILE A 334 -8.18 -9.16 1.88
C ILE A 334 -9.27 -10.02 2.53
N HIS A 335 -10.46 -9.47 2.79
CA HIS A 335 -11.59 -10.23 3.33
C HIS A 335 -12.00 -11.39 2.42
N LYS A 336 -11.99 -11.21 1.09
CA LYS A 336 -12.25 -12.31 0.13
C LYS A 336 -11.21 -13.43 0.22
N TRP A 337 -9.96 -13.11 0.56
CA TRP A 337 -8.89 -14.10 0.72
C TRP A 337 -8.93 -14.80 2.07
N LEU A 338 -9.31 -14.09 3.13
CA LEU A 338 -9.30 -14.54 4.52
C LEU A 338 -10.64 -14.26 5.21
N PRO A 339 -11.77 -14.80 4.68
CA PRO A 339 -13.11 -14.44 5.14
C PRO A 339 -13.43 -14.96 6.54
N THR A 340 -12.72 -15.98 7.00
CA THR A 340 -12.93 -16.63 8.30
C THR A 340 -11.97 -16.15 9.39
N ASN A 341 -10.99 -15.31 9.05
CA ASN A 341 -10.06 -14.72 10.02
C ASN A 341 -10.72 -13.55 10.74
N LYS A 342 -10.30 -13.26 11.96
CA LYS A 342 -10.66 -12.05 12.71
C LYS A 342 -9.65 -10.95 12.41
N ALA A 343 -10.11 -9.73 12.14
CA ALA A 343 -9.24 -8.64 11.74
C ALA A 343 -9.02 -7.61 12.85
N ILE A 344 -7.76 -7.20 13.02
CA ILE A 344 -7.37 -6.00 13.77
C ILE A 344 -6.91 -4.95 12.75
N CYS A 345 -7.55 -3.79 12.75
CA CYS A 345 -7.18 -2.66 11.89
C CYS A 345 -6.42 -1.61 12.70
N ILE A 346 -5.28 -1.12 12.18
CA ILE A 346 -4.46 -0.10 12.83
C ILE A 346 -4.14 0.98 11.81
N GLY A 347 -4.49 2.22 12.13
CA GLY A 347 -4.25 3.36 11.23
C GLY A 347 -4.04 4.66 11.99
N ASP A 348 -4.04 5.78 11.28
CA ASP A 348 -3.75 7.09 11.84
C ASP A 348 -4.88 8.10 11.65
N SER A 349 -4.80 9.22 12.38
CA SER A 349 -5.77 10.30 12.28
C SER A 349 -5.49 11.29 11.14
N THR A 350 -4.32 11.26 10.50
CA THR A 350 -3.97 12.24 9.45
C THR A 350 -4.61 11.93 8.10
N GLN A 351 -4.84 10.65 7.80
CA GLN A 351 -5.53 10.18 6.59
C GLN A 351 -6.98 9.75 6.90
N CYS A 352 -7.62 9.03 5.98
CA CYS A 352 -9.04 8.62 6.05
C CYS A 352 -9.24 7.25 6.70
N ASP A 353 -8.35 6.84 7.60
CA ASP A 353 -8.38 5.51 8.23
C ASP A 353 -9.59 5.28 9.12
N PRO A 354 -10.00 6.25 9.97
CA PRO A 354 -11.23 6.11 10.74
C PRO A 354 -12.44 5.83 9.84
N GLU A 355 -12.55 6.57 8.74
CA GLU A 355 -13.68 6.45 7.81
C GLU A 355 -13.64 5.12 7.05
N ALA A 356 -12.48 4.73 6.52
CA ALA A 356 -12.31 3.48 5.79
C ALA A 356 -12.57 2.25 6.68
N TYR A 357 -12.05 2.23 7.92
CA TYR A 357 -12.29 1.13 8.85
C TYR A 357 -13.73 1.10 9.36
N GLY A 358 -14.35 2.26 9.55
CA GLY A 358 -15.79 2.35 9.85
C GLY A 358 -16.65 1.79 8.72
N ASP A 359 -16.33 2.09 7.45
CA ASP A 359 -17.04 1.53 6.29
C ASP A 359 -16.89 0.02 6.22
N ILE A 360 -15.67 -0.49 6.34
CA ILE A 360 -15.41 -1.94 6.32
C ILE A 360 -16.07 -2.68 7.48
N TYR A 361 -16.09 -2.13 8.69
CA TYR A 361 -16.84 -2.73 9.79
C TYR A 361 -18.32 -2.84 9.45
N ARG A 362 -18.92 -1.80 8.85
CA ARG A 362 -20.33 -1.84 8.47
C ARG A 362 -20.62 -2.84 7.36
N GLU A 363 -19.68 -3.05 6.45
CA GLU A 363 -19.78 -4.07 5.39
C GLU A 363 -19.59 -5.50 5.92
N HIS A 364 -18.65 -5.70 6.85
CA HIS A 364 -18.26 -7.01 7.39
C HIS A 364 -18.15 -6.97 8.93
N PRO A 365 -19.28 -6.84 9.66
CA PRO A 365 -19.27 -6.64 11.12
C PRO A 365 -18.70 -7.83 11.89
N ASP A 366 -18.81 -9.05 11.33
CA ASP A 366 -18.27 -10.27 11.92
C ASP A 366 -16.79 -10.50 11.59
N TRP A 367 -16.16 -9.64 10.79
CA TRP A 367 -14.76 -9.76 10.42
C TRP A 367 -13.85 -8.91 11.30
N ILE A 368 -14.16 -7.63 11.43
CA ILE A 368 -13.37 -6.70 12.25
C ILE A 368 -13.65 -6.93 13.73
N ARG A 369 -12.60 -7.06 14.53
CA ARG A 369 -12.67 -7.27 16.00
C ARG A 369 -12.04 -6.15 16.81
N ALA A 370 -11.15 -5.36 16.21
CA ALA A 370 -10.64 -4.14 16.82
C ALA A 370 -10.17 -3.15 15.76
N ILE A 371 -10.36 -1.86 16.04
CA ILE A 371 -9.88 -0.73 15.24
C ILE A 371 -9.08 0.20 16.15
N PHE A 372 -7.81 0.39 15.86
CA PHE A 372 -6.93 1.27 16.60
C PHE A 372 -6.51 2.45 15.73
N ILE A 373 -6.82 3.67 16.18
CA ILE A 373 -6.45 4.91 15.48
C ILE A 373 -5.41 5.67 16.29
N ARG A 374 -4.20 5.76 15.75
CA ARG A 374 -3.16 6.61 16.30
C ARG A 374 -3.55 8.07 16.10
N LYS A 375 -3.73 8.79 17.20
CA LYS A 375 -3.95 10.24 17.18
C LYS A 375 -2.62 10.95 17.02
N VAL A 376 -2.39 11.50 15.83
CA VAL A 376 -1.14 12.17 15.51
C VAL A 376 -1.14 13.58 16.11
N THR A 377 -0.23 13.84 17.04
CA THR A 377 -0.07 15.14 17.72
C THR A 377 1.36 15.70 17.65
N ASP A 378 2.31 14.85 17.26
CA ASP A 378 3.75 15.09 17.28
C ASP A 378 4.33 15.62 15.95
N ILE A 379 3.49 15.72 14.92
CA ILE A 379 3.86 16.26 13.62
C ILE A 379 3.16 17.61 13.43
N ALA A 380 3.94 18.65 13.14
CA ALA A 380 3.43 19.99 12.85
C ALA A 380 2.68 20.03 11.51
N ALA A 381 1.43 19.55 11.52
CA ALA A 381 0.52 19.56 10.39
C ALA A 381 -0.55 20.65 10.58
N LEU A 382 -0.70 21.56 9.61
CA LEU A 382 -1.87 22.43 9.57
C LEU A 382 -3.13 21.58 9.44
N GLY A 383 -4.16 21.89 10.22
CA GLY A 383 -5.42 21.15 10.25
C GLY A 383 -5.42 19.89 11.11
N ILE A 384 -4.36 19.65 11.91
CA ILE A 384 -4.30 18.48 12.81
C ILE A 384 -5.40 18.51 13.88
N ASP A 385 -5.77 19.70 14.36
CA ASP A 385 -6.85 19.87 15.34
C ASP A 385 -8.19 19.37 14.78
N GLU A 386 -8.53 19.77 13.55
CA GLU A 386 -9.73 19.32 12.85
C GLU A 386 -9.71 17.80 12.62
N LYS A 387 -8.55 17.26 12.21
CA LYS A 387 -8.34 15.83 11.99
C LYS A 387 -8.49 14.99 13.26
N ASN A 388 -8.19 15.58 14.41
CA ASN A 388 -8.27 14.96 15.72
C ASN A 388 -9.55 15.30 16.49
N GLU A 389 -10.53 15.98 15.86
CA GLU A 389 -11.78 16.31 16.53
C GLU A 389 -12.53 15.02 16.96
N PRO A 390 -12.93 14.89 18.23
CA PRO A 390 -13.67 13.71 18.70
C PRO A 390 -14.94 13.42 17.89
N LYS A 391 -15.61 14.46 17.39
CA LYS A 391 -16.82 14.35 16.56
C LYS A 391 -16.55 13.64 15.23
N ARG A 392 -15.36 13.78 14.65
CA ARG A 392 -14.95 13.09 13.42
C ARG A 392 -14.94 11.58 13.66
N PHE A 393 -14.26 11.12 14.71
CA PHE A 393 -14.20 9.69 15.05
C PHE A 393 -15.59 9.13 15.35
N GLN A 394 -16.42 9.85 16.11
CA GLN A 394 -17.82 9.45 16.36
C GLN A 394 -18.65 9.32 15.08
N TYR A 395 -18.41 10.19 14.10
CA TYR A 395 -19.08 10.12 12.81
C TYR A 395 -18.57 8.95 11.96
N ALA A 396 -17.25 8.78 11.86
CA ALA A 396 -16.60 7.70 11.13
C ALA A 396 -17.04 6.31 11.65
N PHE A 397 -17.12 6.17 12.98
CA PHE A 397 -17.52 4.95 13.68
C PHE A 397 -19.01 4.92 14.06
N ARG A 398 -19.85 5.73 13.41
CA ARG A 398 -21.30 5.65 13.63
C ARG A 398 -21.81 4.25 13.26
N GLY A 399 -22.49 3.61 14.20
CA GLY A 399 -22.98 2.24 14.06
C GLY A 399 -21.94 1.15 14.38
N VAL A 400 -20.72 1.54 14.76
CA VAL A 400 -19.70 0.63 15.28
C VAL A 400 -19.77 0.66 16.82
N PRO A 401 -19.87 -0.48 17.52
CA PRO A 401 -19.86 -0.53 18.98
C PRO A 401 -18.63 0.15 19.57
N ALA A 402 -18.79 0.89 20.67
CA ALA A 402 -17.71 1.68 21.25
C ALA A 402 -16.49 0.84 21.71
N HIS A 403 -16.69 -0.43 22.06
CA HIS A 403 -15.60 -1.33 22.46
C HIS A 403 -14.78 -1.87 21.26
N MET A 404 -15.28 -1.70 20.02
CA MET A 404 -14.58 -2.17 18.81
C MET A 404 -13.52 -1.19 18.31
N TRP A 405 -13.48 0.04 18.84
CA TRP A 405 -12.53 1.04 18.37
C TRP A 405 -11.93 1.87 19.50
N ARG A 406 -10.66 2.24 19.35
CA ARG A 406 -9.92 3.06 20.31
C ARG A 406 -9.03 4.05 19.57
N VAL A 407 -9.09 5.30 19.99
CA VAL A 407 -8.11 6.34 19.61
C VAL A 407 -7.04 6.38 20.70
N PHE A 408 -5.77 6.30 20.33
CA PHE A 408 -4.63 6.24 21.26
C PHE A 408 -3.53 7.23 20.87
N GLU A 409 -2.76 7.70 21.83
CA GLU A 409 -1.56 8.53 21.60
C GLU A 409 -0.29 7.75 21.90
N ASP A 410 -0.31 6.89 22.93
CA ASP A 410 0.79 6.01 23.30
C ASP A 410 0.43 4.54 22.96
N PRO A 411 1.25 3.84 22.14
CA PRO A 411 1.06 2.41 21.88
C PRO A 411 0.93 1.54 23.15
N ALA A 412 1.52 1.98 24.28
CA ALA A 412 1.40 1.30 25.57
C ALA A 412 -0.06 1.16 26.05
N GLU A 413 -0.96 2.06 25.64
CA GLU A 413 -2.39 2.00 25.97
C GLU A 413 -3.09 0.74 25.44
N LEU A 414 -2.52 0.10 24.40
CA LEU A 414 -3.21 -0.96 23.66
C LEU A 414 -2.91 -2.37 24.18
N TYR A 415 -1.87 -2.57 24.99
CA TYR A 415 -1.42 -3.92 25.37
C TYR A 415 -2.52 -4.74 26.06
N ASP A 416 -3.18 -4.19 27.07
CA ASP A 416 -4.23 -4.90 27.79
C ASP A 416 -5.51 -5.04 26.94
N ILE A 417 -5.84 -4.03 26.14
CA ILE A 417 -6.98 -4.06 25.22
C ILE A 417 -6.80 -5.18 24.18
N ILE A 418 -5.60 -5.33 23.62
CA ILE A 418 -5.30 -6.40 22.67
C ILE A 418 -5.46 -7.78 23.32
N ARG A 419 -4.98 -7.97 24.55
CA ARG A 419 -5.18 -9.24 25.28
C ARG A 419 -6.66 -9.56 25.46
N GLU A 420 -7.46 -8.57 25.84
CA GLU A 420 -8.90 -8.74 26.00
C GLU A 420 -9.58 -9.10 24.67
N VAL A 421 -9.25 -8.40 23.58
CA VAL A 421 -9.78 -8.66 22.24
C VAL A 421 -9.42 -10.07 21.76
N VAL A 422 -8.16 -10.46 21.94
CA VAL A 422 -7.67 -11.79 21.51
C VAL A 422 -8.27 -12.91 22.36
N ALA A 423 -8.44 -12.71 23.67
CA ALA A 423 -9.07 -13.69 24.55
C ALA A 423 -10.58 -13.84 24.31
N ALA A 424 -11.27 -12.77 23.89
CA ALA A 424 -12.71 -12.78 23.64
C ALA A 424 -13.08 -13.36 22.27
N GLY A 425 -12.15 -13.31 21.30
CA GLY A 425 -12.35 -13.79 19.95
C GLY A 425 -11.96 -15.24 19.82
#